data_AF-A0A318K9Q8-F1
#
_entry.id   AF-A0A318K9Q8-F1
#
_cell.length_a   1.000
_cell.length_b   1.000
_cell.length_c   1.000
_cell.angle_alpha   90.00
_cell.angle_beta   90.00
_cell.angle_gamma   90.00
#
_symmetry.space_group_name_H-M   'P 1'
#
loop_
_entity.id
_entity.type
_entity.pdbx_description
1 polymer ?
#
loop_
_entity_poly.entity_id
_entity_poly.type
_entity_poly.pdbx_seq_one_letter_code
_entity_poly.pdbx_strand_id
1 'polypeptide(L)'
;MDGSGESQGAGAEVSVVPEKVREVGEYVRELAESLRTALDSAAKDVESLTNGNWTGAAATDFGAGWTDVRDGGTQIMAALTGMAEKLGVAANAYQTRDEGNASSLRAATFSLDLP
;
A
#
# COMPACT_ATOMS: atom_id res chain seq x y z
N MET A 1 22.04 46.78 13.35
CA MET A 1 21.05 46.50 12.30
C MET A 1 21.56 45.23 11.62
N ASP A 2 21.35 44.03 12.15
CA ASP A 2 20.07 43.32 12.35
C ASP A 2 19.20 43.39 11.08
N GLY A 3 18.83 42.31 10.38
CA GLY A 3 18.94 40.89 10.70
C GLY A 3 18.65 39.99 9.49
N SER A 4 19.05 38.73 9.65
CA SER A 4 18.37 37.49 9.22
C SER A 4 17.94 37.34 7.76
N GLY A 5 18.72 36.53 7.05
CA GLY A 5 18.12 35.58 6.12
C GLY A 5 17.43 34.48 6.92
N GLU A 6 16.17 34.21 6.62
CA GLU A 6 15.51 32.94 6.89
C GLU A 6 14.49 32.67 5.79
N SER A 7 14.80 31.69 4.95
CA SER A 7 13.84 31.04 4.07
C SER A 7 12.89 30.20 4.91
N GLN A 8 11.60 30.52 4.90
CA GLN A 8 10.56 29.56 5.28
C GLN A 8 9.72 29.32 4.04
N GLY A 9 10.13 28.31 3.27
CA GLY A 9 9.25 27.72 2.27
C GLY A 9 7.99 27.30 2.99
N ALA A 10 6.86 27.93 2.64
CA ALA A 10 5.55 27.55 3.12
C ALA A 10 5.38 26.06 2.79
N GLY A 11 5.54 25.21 3.81
CA GLY A 11 5.26 23.79 3.69
C GLY A 11 3.80 23.68 3.29
N ALA A 12 3.54 23.12 2.11
CA ALA A 12 2.18 22.81 1.70
C ALA A 12 1.52 22.03 2.83
N GLU A 13 0.43 22.56 3.37
CA GLU A 13 -0.32 21.94 4.46
C GLU A 13 -0.99 20.68 3.87
N VAL A 14 -0.33 19.54 4.00
CA VAL A 14 -0.86 18.25 3.55
C VAL A 14 -1.93 17.82 4.54
N SER A 15 -3.19 18.05 4.18
CA SER A 15 -4.34 17.52 4.92
C SER A 15 -4.54 16.05 4.57
N VAL A 16 -4.46 15.18 5.59
CA VAL A 16 -4.68 13.73 5.45
C VAL A 16 -6.02 13.37 6.08
N VAL A 17 -6.85 12.63 5.33
CA VAL A 17 -8.10 12.05 5.84
C VAL A 17 -7.83 10.57 6.15
N PRO A 18 -7.71 10.16 7.42
CA PRO A 18 -7.29 8.81 7.80
C PRO A 18 -8.20 7.72 7.24
N GLU A 19 -9.50 7.98 7.15
CA GLU A 19 -10.49 7.06 6.59
C GLU A 19 -10.20 6.77 5.12
N LYS A 20 -9.78 7.78 4.35
CA LYS A 20 -9.42 7.63 2.94
C LYS A 20 -8.10 6.89 2.77
N VAL A 21 -7.13 7.11 3.65
CA VAL A 21 -5.89 6.32 3.66
C VAL A 21 -6.18 4.85 3.93
N ARG A 22 -7.09 4.55 4.87
CA ARG A 22 -7.54 3.18 5.14
C ARG A 22 -8.24 2.56 3.94
N GLU A 23 -9.20 3.26 3.32
CA GLU A 23 -9.92 2.79 2.13
C GLU A 23 -8.98 2.43 0.99
N VAL A 24 -7.98 3.28 0.71
CA VAL A 24 -6.96 2.98 -0.32
C VAL A 24 -6.12 1.77 0.08
N GLY A 25 -5.74 1.64 1.35
CA GLY A 25 -5.01 0.47 1.83
C GLY A 25 -5.79 -0.83 1.65
N GLU A 26 -7.09 -0.82 1.93
CA GLU A 26 -7.99 -1.96 1.73
C GLU A 26 -8.13 -2.30 0.24
N TYR A 27 -8.36 -1.30 -0.60
CA TYR A 27 -8.45 -1.48 -2.06
C TYR A 27 -7.17 -2.10 -2.65
N VAL A 28 -5.99 -1.59 -2.26
CA VAL A 28 -4.71 -2.11 -2.76
C VAL A 28 -4.48 -3.55 -2.31
N ARG A 29 -4.93 -3.93 -1.10
CA ARG A 29 -4.87 -5.32 -0.62
C ARG A 29 -5.77 -6.24 -1.45
N GLU A 30 -7.01 -5.83 -1.71
CA GLU A 30 -7.95 -6.61 -2.53
C GLU A 30 -7.47 -6.78 -3.96
N LEU A 31 -6.87 -5.73 -4.53
CA LEU A 31 -6.26 -5.80 -5.85
C LEU A 31 -5.08 -6.78 -5.88
N ALA A 32 -4.20 -6.75 -4.88
CA ALA A 32 -3.08 -7.68 -4.79
C ALA A 32 -3.57 -9.15 -4.72
N GLU A 33 -4.62 -9.42 -3.96
CA GLU A 33 -5.21 -10.76 -3.83
C GLU A 33 -5.89 -11.23 -5.13
N SER A 34 -6.61 -10.33 -5.79
CA SER A 34 -7.25 -10.60 -7.08
C SER A 34 -6.23 -10.95 -8.16
N LEU A 35 -5.11 -10.20 -8.22
CA LEU A 35 -4.01 -10.47 -9.14
C LEU A 35 -3.34 -11.81 -8.82
N ARG A 36 -3.20 -12.18 -7.55
CA ARG A 36 -2.60 -13.45 -7.13
C ARG A 36 -3.43 -14.63 -7.60
N THR A 37 -4.74 -14.54 -7.36
CA THR A 37 -5.70 -15.54 -7.82
C THR A 37 -5.66 -15.70 -9.34
N ALA A 38 -5.61 -14.58 -10.08
CA ALA A 38 -5.53 -14.61 -11.53
C ALA A 38 -4.23 -15.24 -12.04
N LEU A 39 -3.08 -14.89 -11.45
CA LEU A 39 -1.78 -15.45 -11.82
C LEU A 39 -1.70 -16.94 -11.53
N ASP A 40 -2.25 -17.39 -10.39
CA ASP A 40 -2.32 -18.81 -10.03
C ASP A 40 -3.24 -19.61 -10.95
N SER A 41 -4.33 -19.01 -11.43
CA SER A 41 -5.19 -19.63 -12.45
C SER A 41 -4.43 -19.80 -13.76
N ALA A 42 -3.77 -18.74 -14.23
CA ALA A 42 -2.96 -18.79 -15.44
C ALA A 42 -1.80 -19.80 -15.32
N ALA A 43 -1.21 -19.95 -14.13
CA ALA A 43 -0.18 -20.96 -13.88
C ALA A 43 -0.67 -22.38 -14.10
N LYS A 44 -1.89 -22.70 -13.65
CA LYS A 44 -2.49 -24.03 -13.89
C LYS A 44 -2.77 -24.27 -15.36
N ASP A 45 -3.24 -23.26 -16.08
CA ASP A 45 -3.50 -23.34 -17.52
C ASP A 45 -2.19 -23.57 -18.29
N VAL A 46 -1.14 -22.84 -17.94
CA VAL A 46 0.20 -23.01 -18.54
C VAL A 46 0.78 -24.38 -18.22
N GLU A 47 0.70 -24.83 -16.97
CA GLU A 47 1.19 -26.15 -16.56
C GLU A 47 0.47 -27.27 -17.33
N SER A 48 -0.85 -27.16 -17.51
CA SER A 48 -1.64 -28.09 -18.33
C SER A 48 -1.17 -28.14 -19.80
N LEU A 49 -0.85 -26.97 -20.37
CA LEU A 49 -0.36 -26.87 -21.74
C LEU A 49 1.07 -27.43 -21.89
N THR A 50 1.98 -27.11 -20.96
CA THR A 50 3.40 -27.50 -21.03
C THR A 50 3.65 -28.94 -20.63
N ASN A 51 2.83 -29.52 -19.74
CA ASN A 51 2.91 -30.93 -19.37
C ASN A 51 2.19 -31.86 -20.36
N GLY A 52 1.51 -31.28 -21.36
CA GLY A 52 0.90 -32.01 -22.46
C GLY A 52 1.89 -32.37 -23.57
N ASN A 53 1.42 -32.39 -24.81
CA ASN A 53 2.23 -32.77 -25.97
C ASN A 53 2.97 -31.58 -26.63
N TRP A 54 2.90 -30.38 -26.04
CA TRP A 54 3.52 -29.20 -26.62
C TRP A 54 5.01 -29.18 -26.31
N THR A 55 5.83 -29.34 -27.35
CA THR A 55 7.30 -29.45 -27.24
C THR A 55 7.99 -28.68 -28.36
N GLY A 56 9.32 -28.50 -28.24
CA GLY A 56 10.15 -27.79 -29.20
C GLY A 56 10.50 -26.36 -28.77
N ALA A 57 11.27 -25.65 -29.60
CA ALA A 57 11.86 -24.35 -29.25
C ALA A 57 10.82 -23.31 -28.79
N ALA A 58 9.68 -23.22 -29.49
CA ALA A 58 8.61 -22.30 -29.11
C ALA A 58 8.01 -22.60 -27.72
N ALA A 59 7.90 -23.88 -27.33
CA ALA A 59 7.42 -24.26 -26.00
C ALA A 59 8.45 -23.87 -24.92
N THR A 60 9.75 -24.03 -25.21
CA THR A 60 10.83 -23.60 -24.32
C THR A 60 10.85 -22.08 -24.13
N ASP A 61 10.81 -21.32 -25.22
CA ASP A 61 10.82 -19.85 -25.18
C ASP A 61 9.59 -19.30 -24.44
N PHE A 62 8.42 -19.89 -24.69
CA PHE A 62 7.21 -19.56 -23.95
C PHE A 62 7.34 -19.86 -22.46
N GLY A 63 7.88 -21.03 -22.09
CA GLY A 63 8.09 -21.42 -20.69
C GLY A 63 9.01 -20.44 -19.96
N ALA A 64 10.10 -20.00 -20.60
CA ALA A 64 10.99 -18.99 -20.04
C ALA A 64 10.27 -17.64 -19.85
N GLY A 65 9.57 -17.15 -20.88
CA GLY A 65 8.82 -15.90 -20.78
C GLY A 65 7.69 -15.97 -19.73
N TRP A 66 7.06 -17.13 -19.58
CA TRP A 66 6.07 -17.37 -18.53
C TRP A 66 6.68 -17.30 -17.12
N THR A 67 7.87 -17.88 -16.91
CA THR A 67 8.60 -17.75 -15.65
C THR A 67 8.86 -16.28 -15.32
N ASP A 68 9.35 -15.49 -16.28
CA ASP A 68 9.59 -14.05 -16.08
C ASP A 68 8.31 -13.29 -15.69
N VAL A 69 7.19 -13.58 -16.36
CA VAL A 69 5.87 -13.00 -16.05
C VAL A 69 5.42 -13.39 -14.64
N ARG A 70 5.57 -14.66 -14.24
CA ARG A 70 5.20 -15.14 -12.90
C ARG A 70 6.03 -14.46 -11.82
N ASP A 71 7.33 -14.34 -12.03
CA ASP A 71 8.25 -13.77 -11.05
C ASP A 71 7.98 -12.26 -10.90
N GLY A 72 7.86 -11.54 -12.03
CA GLY A 72 7.51 -10.12 -12.03
C GLY A 72 6.13 -9.85 -11.41
N GLY A 73 5.13 -10.67 -11.75
CA GLY A 73 3.79 -10.60 -11.15
C GLY A 73 3.83 -10.80 -9.64
N THR A 74 4.58 -11.79 -9.17
CA THR A 74 4.76 -12.06 -7.72
C THR A 74 5.39 -10.87 -7.00
N GLN A 75 6.40 -10.23 -7.60
CA GLN A 75 7.04 -9.04 -7.04
C GLN A 75 6.07 -7.85 -6.95
N ILE A 76 5.27 -7.61 -7.99
CA ILE A 76 4.26 -6.53 -8.00
C ILE A 76 3.25 -6.75 -6.87
N MET A 77 2.74 -7.97 -6.71
CA MET A 77 1.77 -8.27 -5.67
C MET A 77 2.35 -8.12 -4.27
N ALA A 78 3.60 -8.54 -4.06
CA ALA A 78 4.30 -8.29 -2.80
C ALA A 78 4.45 -6.79 -2.51
N ALA A 79 4.79 -5.99 -3.52
CA ALA A 79 4.89 -4.54 -3.38
C ALA A 79 3.53 -3.89 -3.07
N LEU A 80 2.45 -4.32 -3.72
CA LEU A 80 1.08 -3.88 -3.42
C LEU A 80 0.68 -4.22 -1.98
N THR A 81 0.93 -5.46 -1.53
CA THR A 81 0.68 -5.86 -0.13
C THR A 81 1.47 -4.97 0.85
N GLY A 82 2.76 -4.73 0.58
CA GLY A 82 3.57 -3.84 1.43
C GLY A 82 3.11 -2.38 1.43
N MET A 83 2.52 -1.89 0.33
CA MET A 83 1.88 -0.56 0.30
C MET A 83 0.61 -0.54 1.13
N ALA A 84 -0.26 -1.56 1.00
CA ALA A 84 -1.47 -1.67 1.80
C ALA A 84 -1.19 -1.69 3.31
N GLU A 85 -0.17 -2.43 3.74
CA GLU A 85 0.27 -2.47 5.14
C GLU A 85 0.71 -1.09 5.64
N LYS A 86 1.56 -0.38 4.87
CA LYS A 86 2.04 0.95 5.23
C LYS A 86 0.89 1.97 5.32
N LEU A 87 -0.07 1.91 4.40
CA LEU A 87 -1.25 2.76 4.43
C LEU A 87 -2.11 2.47 5.67
N GLY A 88 -2.29 1.19 6.02
CA GLY A 88 -2.97 0.80 7.26
C GLY A 88 -2.28 1.33 8.52
N VAL A 89 -0.94 1.22 8.59
CA VAL A 89 -0.14 1.76 9.71
C VAL A 89 -0.27 3.28 9.79
N ALA A 90 -0.21 3.99 8.65
CA ALA A 90 -0.37 5.43 8.60
C ALA A 90 -1.75 5.87 9.11
N ALA A 91 -2.83 5.21 8.65
CA ALA A 91 -4.18 5.50 9.11
C ALA A 91 -4.33 5.33 10.64
N ASN A 92 -3.78 4.25 11.20
CA ASN A 92 -3.81 4.00 12.65
C ASN A 92 -3.01 5.06 13.44
N ALA A 93 -1.83 5.46 12.92
CA ALA A 93 -1.01 6.50 13.55
C ALA A 93 -1.73 7.85 13.59
N TYR A 94 -2.48 8.20 12.54
CA TYR A 94 -3.31 9.41 12.54
C TYR A 94 -4.45 9.34 13.56
N GLN A 95 -5.17 8.22 13.61
CA GLN A 95 -6.25 8.03 14.58
C GLN A 95 -5.74 8.16 16.02
N THR A 96 -4.61 7.53 16.34
CA THR A 96 -3.99 7.60 17.68
C THR A 96 -3.62 9.04 18.05
N ARG A 97 -3.08 9.81 17.10
CA ARG A 97 -2.75 11.23 17.34
C ARG A 97 -4.00 12.08 17.57
N ASP A 98 -5.06 11.84 16.80
CA ASP A 98 -6.32 12.57 16.94
C ASP A 98 -6.98 12.30 18.31
N GLU A 99 -7.05 11.03 18.72
CA GLU A 99 -7.57 10.64 20.04
C GLU A 99 -6.74 11.22 21.19
N GLY A 100 -5.41 11.24 21.05
CA GLY A 100 -4.50 11.86 22.01
C GLY A 100 -4.73 13.36 22.12
N ASN A 101 -4.80 14.07 20.99
CA ASN A 101 -5.07 15.50 20.94
C ASN A 101 -6.44 15.83 21.54
N ALA A 102 -7.50 15.10 21.17
CA ALA A 102 -8.84 15.29 21.72
C ALA A 102 -8.87 15.08 23.24
N SER A 103 -8.12 14.10 23.75
CA SER A 103 -7.99 13.86 25.18
C SER A 103 -7.27 14.99 25.90
N SER A 104 -6.17 15.50 25.34
CA SER A 104 -5.45 16.66 25.87
C SER A 104 -6.29 17.94 25.83
N LEU A 105 -7.02 18.20 24.75
CA LEU A 105 -7.93 19.34 24.66
C LEU A 105 -9.04 19.24 25.71
N ARG A 106 -9.68 18.07 25.86
CA ARG A 106 -10.70 17.87 26.91
C ARG A 106 -10.13 18.16 28.29
N ALA A 107 -8.95 17.62 28.61
CA ALA A 107 -8.29 17.85 29.90
C ALA A 107 -7.97 19.33 30.14
N ALA A 108 -7.49 20.05 29.11
CA ALA A 108 -7.23 21.48 29.19
C ALA A 108 -8.52 22.30 29.42
N THR A 109 -9.61 21.96 28.73
CA THR A 109 -10.92 22.60 28.93
C THR A 109 -11.46 22.37 30.34
N PHE A 110 -11.38 21.15 30.88
CA PHE A 110 -11.76 20.88 32.27
C PHE A 110 -10.88 21.62 33.28
N SER A 111 -9.59 21.86 32.96
CA SER A 111 -8.69 22.64 33.81
C SER A 111 -8.98 24.15 33.80
N LEU A 112 -9.60 24.67 32.75
CA LEU A 112 -9.96 26.09 32.62
C LEU A 112 -11.31 26.45 33.29
N ASP A 113 -12.10 25.44 33.67
CA ASP A 113 -13.45 25.58 34.24
C ASP A 113 -13.48 25.38 35.78
N LEU A 114 -12.32 25.37 36.45
CA LEU A 114 -12.24 25.31 37.92
C LEU A 114 -12.33 26.73 38.54
N PRO A 115 -13.25 26.98 39.51
CA PRO A 115 -13.37 28.27 40.21
C PRO A 115 -12.21 28.54 41.19
#